data_AF-A0A9E3T7H7-F1
#
_entry.id   AF-A0A9E3T7H7-F1
#
_cell.length_a   1.000
_cell.length_b   1.000
_cell.length_c   1.000
_cell.angle_alpha   90.00
_cell.angle_beta   90.00
_cell.angle_gamma   90.00
#
_symmetry.space_group_name_H-M   'P 1'
#
loop_
_entity.id
_entity.type
_entity.pdbx_description
1 polymer ?
#
loop_
_entity_poly.entity_id
_entity_poly.type
_entity_poly.pdbx_seq_one_letter_code
_entity_poly.pdbx_strand_id
1 'polypeptide(L)'
;MRSTGPIHRLLAMDHARLDVLLTRASPPSGGMDLASFALFRAGILRHIGMEEKVLLQEGRRANGGEPLTLASRLRIDHGAIAILLVPSPTPGIVSEIRSILAGHNEVEEGPGGFYEVSDRLLAPSVEAVLERLRTFPEVKLAPHVDGPRVIRTAEEALRVSGRQRPRRS
;
A
#
# COMPACT_ATOMS: atom_id res chain seq x y z
N MET A 1 -2.21 -27.85 -0.09
CA MET A 1 -2.06 -26.39 0.16
C MET A 1 -1.20 -25.82 -0.96
N ARG A 2 -1.70 -24.88 -1.77
CA ARG A 2 -0.82 -24.15 -2.69
C ARG A 2 0.12 -23.31 -1.82
N SER A 3 1.42 -23.53 -1.96
CA SER A 3 2.43 -22.71 -1.28
C SER A 3 2.29 -21.28 -1.79
N THR A 4 2.12 -20.31 -0.89
CA THR A 4 2.16 -18.88 -1.24
C THR A 4 3.51 -18.57 -1.91
N GLY A 5 3.52 -17.85 -3.02
CA GLY A 5 4.75 -17.59 -3.75
C GLY A 5 5.69 -16.61 -3.03
N PRO A 6 6.96 -16.50 -3.46
CA PRO A 6 7.95 -15.71 -2.75
C PRO A 6 7.68 -14.20 -2.76
N ILE A 7 7.08 -13.64 -3.81
CA ILE A 7 6.70 -12.21 -3.84
C ILE A 7 5.59 -11.97 -2.82
N HIS A 8 4.56 -12.81 -2.83
CA HIS A 8 3.50 -12.76 -1.83
C HIS A 8 4.06 -12.78 -0.42
N ARG A 9 4.91 -13.75 -0.09
CA ARG A 9 5.50 -13.85 1.27
C ARG A 9 6.28 -12.59 1.66
N LEU A 10 7.08 -12.05 0.76
CA LEU A 10 7.88 -10.85 1.02
C LEU A 10 6.99 -9.64 1.35
N LEU A 11 5.97 -9.39 0.53
CA LEU A 11 5.15 -8.20 0.67
C LEU A 11 4.09 -8.32 1.78
N ALA A 12 3.53 -9.51 1.99
CA ALA A 12 2.65 -9.77 3.15
C ALA A 12 3.42 -9.63 4.48
N MET A 13 4.70 -10.01 4.54
CA MET A 13 5.55 -9.73 5.70
C MET A 13 5.76 -8.23 5.90
N ASP A 14 5.90 -7.45 4.82
CA ASP A 14 6.01 -6.00 4.91
C ASP A 14 4.69 -5.37 5.37
N HIS A 15 3.53 -5.87 4.93
CA HIS A 15 2.23 -5.46 5.45
C HIS A 15 2.13 -5.70 6.96
N ALA A 16 2.52 -6.89 7.44
CA ALA A 16 2.50 -7.20 8.87
C ALA A 16 3.40 -6.24 9.67
N ARG A 17 4.59 -5.91 9.16
CA ARG A 17 5.49 -4.91 9.76
C ARG A 17 4.84 -3.53 9.81
N LEU A 18 4.20 -3.11 8.72
CA LEU A 18 3.54 -1.80 8.62
C LEU A 18 2.33 -1.69 9.54
N ASP A 19 1.52 -2.74 9.69
CA ASP A 19 0.39 -2.74 10.63
C ASP A 19 0.85 -2.61 12.09
N VAL A 20 1.95 -3.27 12.47
CA VAL A 20 2.54 -3.10 13.81
C VAL A 20 2.94 -1.64 14.06
N LEU A 21 3.57 -0.99 13.07
CA LEU A 21 3.96 0.42 13.17
C LEU A 21 2.75 1.34 13.27
N LEU A 22 1.72 1.12 12.44
CA LEU A 22 0.49 1.91 12.48
C LEU A 22 -0.28 1.71 13.78
N THR A 23 -0.19 0.53 14.39
CA THR A 23 -0.81 0.21 15.70
C THR A 23 -0.10 0.92 16.83
N ARG A 24 1.22 0.97 16.81
CA ARG A 24 2.00 1.74 17.77
C ARG A 24 1.80 3.26 17.61
N ALA A 25 1.68 3.72 16.37
CA ALA A 25 1.47 5.14 16.05
C ALA A 25 0.18 5.73 16.64
N SER A 26 -0.89 4.93 16.71
CA SER A 26 -2.20 5.34 17.24
C SER A 26 -2.78 4.23 18.09
N PRO A 27 -2.30 4.06 19.35
CA PRO A 27 -2.75 2.98 20.21
C PRO A 27 -4.18 3.21 20.71
N PRO A 28 -4.93 2.16 21.07
CA PRO A 28 -6.30 2.28 21.61
C PRO A 28 -6.40 3.12 22.88
N SER A 29 -5.31 3.21 23.67
CA SER A 29 -5.20 4.04 24.87
C SER A 29 -5.25 5.55 24.59
N GLY A 30 -5.20 5.96 23.33
CA GLY A 30 -5.17 7.36 22.90
C GLY A 30 -3.76 7.93 22.76
N GLY A 31 -3.68 9.14 22.22
CA GLY A 31 -2.42 9.80 21.86
C GLY A 31 -1.88 9.38 20.49
N MET A 32 -0.84 10.06 20.04
CA MET A 32 -0.12 9.76 18.80
C MET A 32 1.37 9.56 19.10
N ASP A 33 1.92 8.42 18.69
CA ASP A 33 3.37 8.23 18.61
C ASP A 33 3.85 8.64 17.21
N LEU A 34 4.38 9.86 17.14
CA LEU A 34 4.85 10.47 15.90
C LEU A 34 6.08 9.75 15.31
N ALA A 35 6.90 9.10 16.15
CA ALA A 35 8.08 8.37 15.66
C ALA A 35 7.64 7.08 14.98
N SER A 36 6.73 6.31 15.59
CA SER A 36 6.12 5.14 14.95
C SER A 36 5.36 5.52 13.68
N PHE A 37 4.64 6.66 13.68
CA PHE A 37 3.96 7.13 12.48
C PHE A 37 4.94 7.50 11.37
N ALA A 38 6.06 8.15 11.67
CA ALA A 38 7.08 8.49 10.68
C ALA A 38 7.69 7.24 10.04
N LEU A 39 7.98 6.20 10.83
CA LEU A 39 8.44 4.90 10.34
C LEU A 39 7.40 4.20 9.45
N PHE A 40 6.12 4.24 9.86
CA PHE A 40 5.02 3.75 9.04
C PHE A 40 4.95 4.51 7.71
N ARG A 41 4.94 5.85 7.76
CA ARG A 41 4.84 6.74 6.59
C ARG A 41 5.96 6.50 5.58
N ALA A 42 7.21 6.40 6.02
CA ALA A 42 8.33 6.06 5.14
C ALA A 42 8.17 4.65 4.57
N GLY A 43 7.79 3.69 5.43
CA GLY A 43 7.59 2.30 5.05
C GLY A 43 6.50 2.11 4.00
N ILE A 44 5.31 2.67 4.19
CA ILE A 44 4.18 2.50 3.25
C ILE A 44 4.43 3.21 1.92
N LEU A 45 5.09 4.37 1.91
CA LEU A 45 5.47 5.03 0.66
C LEU A 45 6.53 4.23 -0.11
N ARG A 46 7.46 3.60 0.62
CA ARG A 46 8.42 2.66 0.02
C ARG A 46 7.69 1.45 -0.55
N HIS A 47 6.72 0.90 0.20
CA HIS A 47 5.90 -0.24 -0.19
C HIS A 47 5.15 0.02 -1.50
N ILE A 48 4.33 1.07 -1.54
CA ILE A 48 3.64 1.53 -2.75
C ILE A 48 4.62 1.74 -3.90
N GLY A 49 5.81 2.28 -3.60
CA GLY A 49 6.87 2.43 -4.60
C GLY A 49 7.37 1.10 -5.18
N MET A 50 7.55 0.08 -4.35
CA MET A 50 7.92 -1.28 -4.78
C MET A 50 6.86 -1.84 -5.74
N GLU A 51 5.60 -1.72 -5.38
CA GLU A 51 4.50 -2.26 -6.19
C GLU A 51 4.34 -1.49 -7.50
N GLU A 52 4.29 -0.17 -7.46
CA GLU A 52 4.09 0.67 -8.64
C GLU A 52 5.26 0.61 -9.62
N LYS A 53 6.49 0.65 -9.11
CA LYS A 53 7.69 0.81 -9.93
C LYS A 53 8.41 -0.49 -10.22
N VAL A 54 8.11 -1.56 -9.48
CA VAL A 54 8.66 -2.89 -9.75
C VAL A 54 7.54 -3.81 -10.21
N LEU A 55 6.62 -4.22 -9.33
CA LEU A 55 5.68 -5.29 -9.68
C LEU A 55 4.72 -4.94 -10.81
N LEU A 56 4.09 -3.77 -10.79
CA LEU A 56 3.17 -3.36 -11.86
C LEU A 56 3.90 -3.14 -13.18
N GLN A 57 5.15 -2.67 -13.15
CA GLN A 57 5.95 -2.48 -14.36
C GLN A 57 6.42 -3.80 -14.95
N GLU A 58 7.02 -4.68 -14.14
CA GLU A 58 7.48 -5.99 -14.61
C GLU A 58 6.29 -6.88 -14.97
N GLY A 59 5.20 -6.83 -14.19
CA GLY A 59 3.97 -7.54 -14.48
C GLY A 59 3.36 -7.11 -15.81
N ARG A 60 3.33 -5.81 -16.11
CA ARG A 60 2.90 -5.29 -17.43
C ARG A 60 3.80 -5.82 -18.56
N ARG A 61 5.12 -5.83 -18.37
CA ARG A 61 6.06 -6.35 -19.38
C ARG A 61 5.85 -7.84 -19.64
N ALA A 62 5.70 -8.63 -18.56
CA ALA A 62 5.41 -10.05 -18.64
C ALA A 62 4.01 -10.34 -19.24
N ASN A 63 3.09 -9.38 -19.14
CA ASN A 63 1.73 -9.44 -19.70
C ASN A 63 1.64 -8.82 -21.11
N GLY A 64 2.69 -8.94 -21.93
CA GLY A 64 2.68 -8.47 -23.32
C GLY A 64 2.55 -6.95 -23.49
N GLY A 65 2.85 -6.16 -22.45
CA GLY A 65 2.69 -4.72 -22.45
C GLY A 65 1.32 -4.23 -21.97
N GLU A 66 0.39 -5.12 -21.67
CA GLU A 66 -0.94 -4.77 -21.19
C GLU A 66 -0.99 -4.58 -19.66
N PRO A 67 -1.67 -3.55 -19.14
CA PRO A 67 -1.83 -3.38 -17.70
C PRO A 67 -2.52 -4.58 -17.05
N LEU A 68 -2.10 -4.94 -15.84
CA LEU A 68 -2.81 -5.94 -15.04
C LEU A 68 -4.19 -5.40 -14.65
N THR A 69 -5.21 -6.27 -14.63
CA THR A 69 -6.60 -5.91 -14.33
C THR A 69 -6.75 -5.13 -13.02
N LEU A 70 -5.97 -5.49 -11.99
CA LEU A 70 -6.03 -4.86 -10.67
C LEU A 70 -5.29 -3.52 -10.58
N ALA A 71 -4.44 -3.17 -11.56
CA ALA A 71 -3.53 -2.04 -11.49
C ALA A 71 -4.22 -0.68 -11.31
N SER A 72 -5.38 -0.48 -11.95
CA SER A 72 -6.13 0.77 -11.82
C SER A 72 -6.76 0.94 -10.43
N ARG A 73 -7.19 -0.17 -9.81
CA ARG A 73 -7.76 -0.15 -8.46
C ARG A 73 -6.68 0.17 -7.44
N LEU A 74 -5.55 -0.56 -7.49
CA LEU A 74 -4.42 -0.35 -6.59
C LEU A 74 -3.91 1.09 -6.63
N ARG A 75 -3.74 1.67 -7.83
CA ARG A 75 -3.34 3.09 -8.00
C ARG A 75 -4.25 4.10 -7.31
N ILE A 76 -5.55 3.85 -7.30
CA ILE A 76 -6.51 4.73 -6.66
C ILE A 76 -6.37 4.64 -5.14
N ASP A 77 -6.26 3.43 -4.60
CA ASP A 77 -6.00 3.22 -3.17
C ASP A 77 -4.65 3.82 -2.73
N HIS A 78 -3.58 3.60 -3.51
CA HIS A 78 -2.27 4.20 -3.29
C HIS A 78 -2.32 5.73 -3.27
N GLY A 79 -3.04 6.33 -4.22
CA GLY A 79 -3.25 7.78 -4.27
C GLY A 79 -3.94 8.30 -3.02
N ALA A 80 -5.00 7.62 -2.56
CA ALA A 80 -5.72 7.99 -1.36
C ALA A 80 -4.85 7.88 -0.10
N ILE A 81 -4.11 6.78 0.06
CA ILE A 81 -3.15 6.60 1.15
C ILE A 81 -2.11 7.72 1.13
N ALA A 82 -1.48 7.97 -0.02
CA ALA A 82 -0.44 9.00 -0.15
C ALA A 82 -0.94 10.40 0.24
N ILE A 83 -2.18 10.74 -0.11
CA ILE A 83 -2.81 12.03 0.24
C ILE A 83 -3.04 12.11 1.76
N LEU A 84 -3.50 11.04 2.40
CA LEU A 84 -3.71 11.00 3.86
C LEU A 84 -2.41 11.10 4.66
N LEU A 85 -1.27 10.82 4.04
CA LEU A 85 0.06 10.97 4.65
C LEU A 85 0.64 12.39 4.54
N VAL A 86 -0.04 13.32 3.86
CA VAL A 86 0.41 14.72 3.72
C VAL A 86 0.24 15.53 5.02
N PRO A 87 -0.96 15.62 5.62
CA PRO A 87 -1.17 16.42 6.83
C PRO A 87 -0.52 15.77 8.06
N SER A 88 -0.42 16.52 9.14
CA SER A 88 -0.01 16.02 10.46
C SER A 88 -0.97 14.91 10.90
N PRO A 89 -0.45 13.79 11.46
CA PRO A 89 -1.29 12.63 11.72
C PRO A 89 -2.23 12.88 12.90
N THR A 90 -3.47 12.42 12.75
CA THR A 90 -4.47 12.37 13.81
C THR A 90 -5.03 10.95 13.92
N PRO A 91 -5.62 10.57 15.06
CA PRO A 91 -6.30 9.28 15.18
C PRO A 91 -7.37 9.06 14.09
N GLY A 92 -8.07 10.13 13.68
CA GLY A 92 -9.04 10.08 12.58
C GLY A 92 -8.38 9.73 11.24
N ILE A 93 -7.27 10.39 10.88
CA ILE A 93 -6.51 10.06 9.66
C ILE A 93 -6.02 8.61 9.70
N VAL A 94 -5.49 8.16 10.84
CA VAL A 94 -5.03 6.77 10.99
C VAL A 94 -6.17 5.77 10.81
N SER A 95 -7.36 6.07 11.36
CA SER A 95 -8.57 5.26 11.17
C SER A 95 -8.94 5.13 9.69
N GLU A 96 -8.89 6.24 8.94
CA GLU A 96 -9.17 6.24 7.50
C GLU A 96 -8.13 5.43 6.69
N ILE A 97 -6.84 5.60 7.01
CA ILE A 97 -5.77 4.79 6.40
C ILE A 97 -6.01 3.30 6.67
N ARG A 98 -6.34 2.91 7.90
CA ARG A 98 -6.66 1.50 8.24
C ARG A 98 -7.84 0.97 7.45
N SER A 99 -8.89 1.79 7.31
CA SER A 99 -10.06 1.44 6.52
C SER A 99 -9.67 1.10 5.08
N ILE A 100 -8.82 1.94 4.44
CA ILE A 100 -8.33 1.69 3.08
C ILE A 100 -7.47 0.43 3.02
N LEU A 101 -6.47 0.32 3.90
CA LEU A 101 -5.56 -0.82 3.94
C LEU A 101 -6.30 -2.15 4.11
N ALA A 102 -7.36 -2.22 4.90
CA ALA A 102 -8.12 -3.46 5.08
C ALA A 102 -8.66 -4.04 3.75
N GLY A 103 -9.27 -3.19 2.91
CA GLY A 103 -9.80 -3.62 1.61
C GLY A 103 -8.72 -3.73 0.53
N HIS A 104 -7.64 -2.95 0.66
CA HIS A 104 -6.49 -2.98 -0.24
C HIS A 104 -5.69 -4.27 -0.09
N ASN A 105 -5.31 -4.64 1.14
CA ASN A 105 -4.58 -5.88 1.43
C ASN A 105 -5.37 -7.13 0.97
N GLU A 106 -6.70 -7.13 1.07
CA GLU A 106 -7.54 -8.23 0.56
C GLU A 106 -7.42 -8.41 -0.96
N VAL A 107 -7.30 -7.32 -1.71
CA VAL A 107 -7.11 -7.37 -3.17
C VAL A 107 -5.74 -7.91 -3.54
N GLU A 108 -4.75 -7.68 -2.69
CA GLU A 108 -3.37 -8.04 -2.95
C GLU A 108 -3.05 -9.47 -2.54
N GLU A 109 -3.44 -9.82 -1.32
CA GLU A 109 -3.14 -11.10 -0.67
C GLU A 109 -4.23 -12.16 -0.87
N GLY A 110 -5.45 -11.76 -1.24
CA GLY A 110 -6.56 -12.69 -1.42
C GLY A 110 -6.34 -13.71 -2.55
N PRO A 111 -7.16 -14.77 -2.63
CA PRO A 111 -7.09 -15.75 -3.72
C PRO A 111 -7.23 -15.11 -5.09
N GLY A 112 -6.29 -15.35 -6.00
CA GLY A 112 -6.24 -14.68 -7.30
C GLY A 112 -5.88 -13.19 -7.22
N GLY A 113 -5.44 -12.73 -6.06
CA GLY A 113 -5.02 -11.36 -5.79
C GLY A 113 -3.73 -10.97 -6.48
N PHE A 114 -3.36 -9.71 -6.32
CA PHE A 114 -2.24 -9.10 -7.02
C PHE A 114 -0.92 -9.87 -6.83
N TYR A 115 -0.65 -10.36 -5.62
CA TYR A 115 0.60 -11.06 -5.33
C TYR A 115 0.65 -12.45 -5.95
N GLU A 116 -0.44 -13.21 -5.93
CA GLU A 116 -0.51 -14.52 -6.61
C GLU A 116 -0.36 -14.36 -8.13
N VAL A 117 -1.01 -13.36 -8.71
CA VAL A 117 -0.87 -13.01 -10.13
C VAL A 117 0.57 -12.65 -10.47
N SER A 118 1.22 -11.85 -9.62
CA SER A 118 2.62 -11.44 -9.80
C SER A 118 3.58 -12.62 -9.69
N ASP A 119 3.43 -13.48 -8.68
CA ASP A 119 4.24 -14.68 -8.52
C ASP A 119 4.16 -15.59 -9.77
N ARG A 120 2.95 -15.75 -10.35
CA ARG A 120 2.77 -16.54 -11.57
C ARG A 120 3.43 -15.89 -12.79
N LEU A 121 3.16 -14.61 -13.03
CA LEU A 121 3.65 -13.91 -14.23
C LEU A 121 5.17 -13.71 -14.20
N LEU A 122 5.73 -13.50 -13.00
CA LEU A 122 7.13 -13.16 -12.83
C LEU A 122 8.00 -14.36 -12.46
N ALA A 123 7.44 -15.57 -12.36
CA ALA A 123 8.15 -16.81 -12.05
C ALA A 123 9.47 -16.98 -12.83
N PRO A 124 9.56 -16.70 -14.15
CA PRO A 124 10.82 -16.83 -14.90
C PRO A 124 11.93 -15.87 -14.46
N SER A 125 11.59 -14.80 -13.74
CA SER A 125 12.50 -13.70 -13.36
C SER A 125 12.44 -13.39 -11.85
N VAL A 126 11.88 -14.29 -11.06
CA VAL A 126 11.44 -14.00 -9.68
C VAL A 126 12.60 -13.57 -8.78
N GLU A 127 13.78 -14.18 -8.90
CA GLU A 127 14.94 -13.81 -8.09
C GLU A 127 15.41 -12.37 -8.36
N ALA A 128 15.44 -11.96 -9.62
CA ALA A 128 15.82 -10.59 -9.99
C ALA A 128 14.77 -9.57 -9.53
N VAL A 129 13.49 -9.94 -9.56
CA VAL A 129 12.40 -9.10 -9.03
C VAL A 129 12.51 -8.98 -7.51
N LEU A 130 12.71 -10.08 -6.79
CA LEU A 130 12.87 -10.08 -5.33
C LEU A 130 14.06 -9.23 -4.90
N GLU A 131 15.17 -9.31 -5.62
CA GLU A 131 16.34 -8.48 -5.33
C GLU A 131 16.03 -6.99 -5.47
N ARG A 132 15.32 -6.59 -6.53
CA ARG A 132 14.88 -5.20 -6.73
C ARG A 132 13.89 -4.73 -5.67
N LEU A 133 13.01 -5.60 -5.19
CA LEU A 133 12.09 -5.29 -4.09
C LEU A 133 12.86 -5.09 -2.77
N ARG A 134 13.80 -5.97 -2.45
CA ARG A 134 14.62 -5.86 -1.23
C ARG A 134 15.49 -4.61 -1.22
N THR A 135 16.10 -4.30 -2.35
CA THR A 135 17.01 -3.14 -2.50
C THR A 135 16.29 -1.84 -2.86
N PHE A 136 14.95 -1.84 -2.93
CA PHE A 136 14.20 -0.64 -3.27
C PHE A 136 14.51 0.50 -2.28
N PRO A 137 14.85 1.71 -2.78
CA PRO A 137 15.43 2.76 -1.95
C PRO A 137 14.44 3.26 -0.88
N GLU A 138 15.00 3.72 0.24
CA GLU A 138 14.23 4.41 1.26
C GLU A 138 13.64 5.71 0.73
N VAL A 139 12.45 6.06 1.24
CA VAL A 139 11.76 7.29 0.84
C VAL A 139 12.13 8.43 1.79
N LYS A 140 12.66 9.52 1.22
CA LYS A 140 12.86 10.77 1.96
C LYS A 140 11.51 11.43 2.24
N LEU A 141 11.19 11.61 3.52
CA LEU A 141 9.94 12.24 3.93
C LEU A 141 10.03 13.77 3.83
N ALA A 142 9.06 14.36 3.15
CA ALA A 142 8.81 15.79 3.25
C ALA A 142 8.12 16.12 4.60
N PRO A 143 8.29 17.35 5.12
CA PRO A 143 7.49 17.83 6.25
C PRO A 143 5.99 17.68 6.00
N HIS A 144 5.22 17.56 7.08
CA HIS A 144 3.76 17.59 6.98
C HIS A 144 3.28 18.96 6.49
N VAL A 145 2.21 18.96 5.71
CA VAL A 145 1.57 20.18 5.23
C VAL A 145 0.11 20.15 5.66
N ASP A 146 -0.22 21.08 6.55
CA ASP A 146 -1.57 21.25 7.06
C ASP A 146 -2.31 22.38 6.35
N GLY A 147 -3.63 22.26 6.27
CA GLY A 147 -4.49 23.35 5.79
C GLY A 147 -5.76 22.88 5.09
N PRO A 148 -6.74 23.77 4.89
CA PRO A 148 -8.08 23.41 4.41
C PRO A 148 -8.08 22.74 3.03
N ARG A 149 -7.11 23.07 2.17
CA ARG A 149 -6.96 22.48 0.84
C ARG A 149 -6.56 21.00 0.92
N VAL A 150 -5.63 20.66 1.83
CA VAL A 150 -5.14 19.28 2.01
C VAL A 150 -6.26 18.40 2.53
N ILE A 151 -7.05 18.90 3.49
CA ILE A 151 -8.22 18.18 4.03
C ILE A 151 -9.24 17.89 2.93
N ARG A 152 -9.62 18.88 2.11
CA ARG A 152 -10.55 18.66 0.99
C ARG A 152 -10.02 17.63 -0.02
N THR A 153 -8.72 17.66 -0.32
CA THR A 153 -8.11 16.69 -1.22
C THR A 153 -8.12 15.28 -0.63
N ALA A 154 -7.92 15.14 0.69
CA ALA A 154 -8.04 13.86 1.39
C ALA A 154 -9.47 13.32 1.38
N GLU A 155 -10.48 14.16 1.65
CA GLU A 155 -11.90 13.79 1.60
C GLU A 155 -12.31 13.31 0.19
N GLU A 156 -11.88 14.01 -0.86
CA GLU A 156 -12.15 13.63 -2.24
C GLU A 156 -11.50 12.29 -2.60
N ALA A 157 -10.26 12.06 -2.17
CA ALA A 157 -9.55 10.80 -2.41
C ALA A 157 -10.23 9.62 -1.69
N LEU A 158 -10.67 9.83 -0.45
CA LEU A 158 -11.48 8.86 0.31
C LEU A 158 -12.78 8.53 -0.41
N ARG A 159 -13.48 9.53 -0.94
CA ARG A 159 -14.71 9.35 -1.70
C ARG A 159 -14.50 8.49 -2.96
N VAL A 160 -13.38 8.68 -3.65
CA VAL A 160 -13.04 7.92 -4.87
C VAL A 160 -12.63 6.49 -4.54
N SER A 161 -11.75 6.27 -3.57
CA SER A 161 -11.36 4.91 -3.13
C SER A 161 -12.56 4.15 -2.54
N GLY A 162 -13.41 4.82 -1.75
CA GLY A 162 -14.62 4.22 -1.16
C GLY A 162 -15.62 3.69 -2.20
N ARG A 163 -15.72 4.32 -3.39
CA ARG A 163 -16.57 3.83 -4.50
C ARG A 163 -16.08 2.52 -5.12
N GLN A 164 -14.81 2.17 -4.92
CA GLN A 164 -14.24 0.93 -5.46
C GLN A 164 -14.50 -0.30 -4.58
N ARG A 165 -14.88 -0.10 -3.31
CA ARG A 165 -15.19 -1.22 -2.43
C ARG A 165 -16.54 -1.83 -2.82
N PRO A 166 -16.67 -3.17 -2.83
CA PRO A 166 -17.98 -3.80 -2.98
C PRO A 166 -18.93 -3.26 -1.91
N ARG A 167 -20.16 -2.90 -2.29
CA ARG A 167 -21.18 -2.59 -1.28
C ARG A 167 -21.34 -3.85 -0.44
N ARG A 168 -21.07 -3.76 0.86
CA ARG A 168 -21.41 -4.85 1.79
C ARG A 168 -22.93 -5.04 1.70
N SER A 169 -23.34 -6.17 1.13
CA SER A 169 -24.72 -6.66 1.17
C SER A 169 -25.11 -7.05 2.59
#